data_AF-A0A9D5PMS9-F1
#
_entry.id   AF-A0A9D5PMS9-F1
#
_cell.length_a   1.000
_cell.length_b   1.000
_cell.length_c   1.000
_cell.angle_alpha   90.00
_cell.angle_beta   90.00
_cell.angle_gamma   90.00
#
_symmetry.space_group_name_H-M   'P 1'
#
loop_
_entity.id
_entity.type
_entity.pdbx_description
1 polymer ?
#
loop_
_entity_poly.entity_id
_entity_poly.type
_entity_poly.pdbx_seq_one_letter_code
_entity_poly.pdbx_strand_id
1 'polypeptide(L)'
;MDRLDLLEQIEQLEKEIAALPAGSVSAKKINGKEYYYHRYTQNGRRVEQYIDFDKVEGLRRQIETRKTLEGKLRELKQLLPKPKKSGKPKVAGYEFKTYVRIGEQLANLVAPVKKYAHRECYSALCNYIFGEQQDKVFILYGLRRTGKTTMIRQVILDMTPEQQERAAFLQIKSTDTLSDVNADLKYLESQGYRYVFIDEVTLMEDFIEGSALFSDIYAASGMKIVLSGTDSLGFLFTENEQLYDRCILLHTTFIPYREFENVLGIRGIDEYIRYGGTMSMGGVHYNEESSFATKKSADEYINSAIAKNIQHSLKYYQDGGHFRGLYDLYEKGELTSAINRVVEDLNHRFTKDVLTRTFQSQNLSVAARNLLKDREHPMDLNENIDRDFVEQSVKTMLDILDKEEQTLEIDETCAAQIKEYLTMLDLIVEIKRIYLPVGAGDDSKTVFVQPGIRYAIAETLVDSLLQDQKFGDLSVEERSRVLERVLDTIKGYMMEDIVLLETKLAKPHMEVFQSQFAAGEIDMVVHDPKNLTCSIYEIKHSKQVVSQQYVHLKNETLCEMVEHRFGKITGKYVIYRGEPTTSDGIQYLNVEEYLKAVE
;
A
#
# COMPACT_ATOMS: atom_id res chain seq x y z
N MET A 1 24.27 -33.00 -10.59
CA MET A 1 22.99 -32.53 -10.02
C MET A 1 22.79 -31.15 -10.60
N ASP A 2 21.68 -30.92 -11.29
CA ASP A 2 21.39 -29.61 -11.87
C ASP A 2 21.23 -28.59 -10.73
N ARG A 3 21.52 -27.31 -10.98
CA ARG A 3 21.38 -26.24 -9.99
C ARG A 3 19.92 -26.08 -9.56
N LEU A 4 18.98 -26.33 -10.48
CA LEU A 4 17.54 -26.35 -10.17
C LEU A 4 17.21 -27.49 -9.20
N ASP A 5 17.66 -28.73 -9.49
CA ASP A 5 17.43 -29.89 -8.63
C ASP A 5 17.96 -29.68 -7.19
N LEU A 6 19.10 -29.00 -7.07
CA LEU A 6 19.73 -28.72 -5.78
C LEU A 6 18.96 -27.66 -4.98
N LEU A 7 18.36 -26.68 -5.65
CA LEU A 7 17.52 -25.66 -5.01
C LEU A 7 16.17 -26.23 -4.57
N GLU A 8 15.56 -27.09 -5.40
CA GLU A 8 14.31 -27.78 -5.08
C GLU A 8 14.48 -28.73 -3.88
N GLN A 9 15.59 -29.45 -3.82
CA GLN A 9 15.93 -30.29 -2.64
C GLN A 9 16.17 -29.46 -1.37
N ILE A 10 16.74 -28.26 -1.49
CA ILE A 10 16.94 -27.35 -0.36
C ILE A 10 15.61 -26.81 0.15
N GLU A 11 14.72 -26.39 -0.75
CA GLU A 11 13.39 -25.89 -0.39
C GLU A 11 12.55 -26.98 0.30
N GLN A 12 12.58 -28.21 -0.23
CA GLN A 12 11.87 -29.35 0.35
C GLN A 12 12.39 -29.67 1.76
N LEU A 13 13.71 -29.66 1.96
CA LEU A 13 14.31 -29.85 3.29
C LEU A 13 13.96 -28.72 4.26
N GLU A 14 13.89 -27.47 3.79
CA GLU A 14 13.47 -26.33 4.63
C GLU A 14 12.02 -26.46 5.10
N LYS A 15 11.11 -26.90 4.21
CA LYS A 15 9.70 -27.20 4.56
C LYS A 15 9.60 -28.32 5.60
N GLU A 16 10.34 -29.41 5.42
CA GLU A 16 10.36 -30.55 6.36
C GLU A 16 10.95 -30.17 7.73
N ILE A 17 11.99 -29.35 7.77
CA ILE A 17 12.59 -28.85 9.02
C ILE A 17 11.62 -27.91 9.76
N ALA A 18 10.89 -27.06 9.04
CA ALA A 18 9.92 -26.12 9.61
C ALA A 18 8.75 -26.84 10.30
N ALA A 19 8.36 -28.02 9.80
CA ALA A 19 7.30 -28.84 10.37
C ALA A 19 7.69 -29.60 11.66
N LEU A 20 8.99 -29.66 12.01
CA LEU A 20 9.48 -30.38 13.18
C LEU A 20 9.80 -29.44 14.35
N PRO A 21 9.65 -29.84 15.63
CA PRO A 21 9.94 -29.01 16.79
C PRO A 21 11.45 -28.75 16.98
N ALA A 22 11.82 -27.50 17.25
CA ALA A 22 13.21 -27.08 17.53
C ALA A 22 13.61 -27.34 19.00
N GLY A 23 14.90 -27.49 19.28
CA GLY A 23 15.42 -27.47 20.67
C GLY A 23 15.91 -28.81 21.20
N SER A 24 15.67 -29.08 22.48
CA SER A 24 16.15 -30.28 23.18
C SER A 24 15.20 -30.70 24.30
N VAL A 25 15.23 -31.98 24.68
CA VAL A 25 14.54 -32.46 25.87
C VAL A 25 15.53 -32.59 27.03
N SER A 26 15.25 -31.92 28.15
CA SER A 26 16.04 -31.99 29.38
C SER A 26 15.26 -32.67 30.50
N ALA A 27 15.94 -33.49 31.31
CA ALA A 27 15.36 -34.13 32.49
C ALA A 27 15.86 -33.44 33.76
N LYS A 28 14.98 -33.22 34.74
CA LYS A 28 15.30 -32.69 36.08
C LYS A 28 14.77 -33.64 37.14
N LYS A 29 15.56 -33.91 38.18
CA LYS A 29 15.13 -34.66 39.36
C LYS A 29 14.66 -33.69 40.45
N ILE A 30 13.40 -33.79 40.86
CA ILE A 30 12.81 -32.99 41.93
C ILE A 30 12.21 -33.97 42.95
N ASN A 31 12.67 -33.93 44.20
CA ASN A 31 12.23 -34.82 45.28
C ASN A 31 12.22 -36.32 44.91
N GLY A 32 13.24 -36.76 44.17
CA GLY A 32 13.41 -38.17 43.77
C GLY A 32 12.60 -38.61 42.54
N LYS A 33 11.76 -37.74 41.96
CA LYS A 33 11.01 -37.99 40.72
C LYS A 33 11.62 -37.25 39.53
N GLU A 34 11.64 -37.88 38.36
CA GLU A 34 12.14 -37.28 37.12
C GLU A 34 11.03 -36.56 36.36
N TYR A 35 11.32 -35.33 35.94
CA TYR A 35 10.44 -34.48 35.13
C TYR A 35 11.16 -34.07 33.84
N TYR A 36 10.44 -34.07 32.72
CA TYR A 36 10.99 -33.78 31.40
C TYR A 36 10.50 -32.42 30.90
N TYR A 37 11.40 -31.67 30.26
CA TYR A 37 11.13 -30.33 29.75
C TYR A 37 11.66 -30.17 28.32
N HIS A 38 10.84 -29.62 27.44
CA HIS A 38 11.21 -29.16 26.11
C HIS A 38 11.83 -27.78 26.23
N ARG A 39 13.08 -27.66 25.79
CA ARG A 39 13.88 -26.46 25.89
C ARG A 39 14.19 -25.94 24.49
N TYR A 40 13.69 -24.75 24.19
CA TYR A 40 13.89 -24.08 22.90
C TYR A 40 14.04 -22.56 23.10
N THR A 41 14.38 -21.85 22.02
CA THR A 41 14.55 -20.39 22.03
C THR A 41 13.44 -19.76 21.21
N GLN A 42 12.76 -18.75 21.78
CA GLN A 42 11.68 -18.01 21.13
C GLN A 42 11.91 -16.51 21.40
N ASN A 43 11.92 -15.68 20.35
CA ASN A 43 12.17 -14.23 20.45
C ASN A 43 13.43 -13.86 21.28
N GLY A 44 14.51 -14.62 21.11
CA GLY A 44 15.78 -14.40 21.80
C GLY A 44 15.83 -14.83 23.27
N ARG A 45 14.73 -15.35 23.83
CA ARG A 45 14.66 -15.86 25.21
C ARG A 45 14.53 -17.38 25.23
N ARG A 46 15.17 -18.01 26.23
CA ARG A 46 15.16 -19.47 26.41
C ARG A 46 13.89 -19.86 27.18
N VAL A 47 13.07 -20.72 26.58
CA VAL A 47 11.82 -21.22 27.14
C VAL A 47 12.01 -22.68 27.53
N GLU A 48 11.48 -23.08 28.70
CA GLU A 48 11.43 -24.46 29.17
C GLU A 48 9.97 -24.84 29.45
N GLN A 49 9.41 -25.73 28.63
CA GLN A 49 8.02 -26.18 28.74
C GLN A 49 7.99 -27.62 29.23
N TYR A 50 7.16 -27.93 30.22
CA TYR A 50 7.02 -29.29 30.74
C TYR A 50 6.42 -30.26 29.69
N ILE A 51 6.87 -31.53 29.70
CA ILE A 51 6.39 -32.60 28.81
C ILE A 51 5.97 -33.81 29.64
N ASP A 52 4.81 -34.38 29.31
CA ASP A 52 4.35 -35.66 29.86
C ASP A 52 5.27 -36.82 29.44
N PHE A 53 5.50 -37.76 30.35
CA PHE A 53 6.41 -38.91 30.15
C PHE A 53 6.16 -39.67 28.84
N ASP A 54 4.89 -39.94 28.51
CA ASP A 54 4.50 -40.72 27.33
C ASP A 54 4.81 -40.00 26.00
N LYS A 55 4.99 -38.67 26.02
CA LYS A 55 5.30 -37.84 24.85
C LYS A 55 6.80 -37.57 24.67
N VAL A 56 7.63 -37.94 25.67
CA VAL A 56 9.07 -37.66 25.67
C VAL A 56 9.79 -38.36 24.52
N GLU A 57 9.53 -39.65 24.31
CA GLU A 57 10.20 -40.39 23.23
C GLU A 57 9.80 -39.89 21.84
N GLY A 58 8.51 -39.59 21.64
CA GLY A 58 8.01 -39.04 20.38
C GLY A 58 8.67 -37.71 20.04
N LEU A 59 8.75 -36.80 21.01
CA LEU A 59 9.39 -35.50 20.83
C LEU A 59 10.91 -35.62 20.62
N ARG A 60 11.59 -36.54 21.31
CA ARG A 60 13.02 -36.81 21.09
C ARG A 60 13.29 -37.26 19.66
N ARG A 61 12.50 -38.19 19.12
CA ARG A 61 12.64 -38.67 17.73
C ARG A 61 12.42 -37.55 16.71
N GLN A 62 11.43 -36.69 16.93
CA GLN A 62 11.18 -35.54 16.06
C GLN A 62 12.33 -34.53 16.06
N ILE A 63 12.87 -34.20 17.25
CA ILE A 63 14.02 -33.29 17.39
C ILE A 63 15.28 -33.89 16.75
N GLU A 64 15.50 -35.20 16.89
CA GLU A 64 16.63 -35.90 16.27
C GLU A 64 16.50 -35.94 14.75
N THR A 65 15.29 -36.19 14.24
CA THR A 65 14.99 -36.12 12.80
C THR A 65 15.30 -34.71 12.27
N ARG A 66 14.84 -33.68 12.98
CA ARG A 66 15.12 -32.28 12.64
C ARG A 66 16.61 -31.98 12.57
N LYS A 67 17.40 -32.38 13.57
CA LYS A 67 18.86 -32.19 13.57
C LYS A 67 19.55 -32.90 12.41
N THR A 68 19.05 -34.08 12.04
CA THR A 68 19.58 -34.85 10.91
C THR A 68 19.32 -34.14 9.59
N LEU A 69 18.10 -33.60 9.41
CA LEU A 69 17.74 -32.81 8.23
C LEU A 69 18.49 -31.47 8.18
N GLU A 70 18.66 -30.79 9.32
CA GLU A 70 19.48 -29.57 9.43
C GLU A 70 20.95 -29.84 9.04
N GLY A 71 21.48 -31.02 9.38
CA GLY A 71 22.80 -31.49 8.94
C GLY A 71 22.88 -31.65 7.42
N LYS A 72 21.93 -32.37 6.81
CA LYS A 72 21.84 -32.54 5.35
C LYS A 72 21.66 -31.22 4.61
N LEU A 73 20.82 -30.32 5.13
CA LEU A 73 20.62 -28.97 4.59
C LEU A 73 21.93 -28.18 4.61
N ARG A 74 22.73 -28.30 5.68
CA ARG A 74 24.03 -27.64 5.81
C ARG A 74 25.06 -28.18 4.82
N GLU A 75 25.03 -29.48 4.50
CA GLU A 75 25.88 -30.09 3.48
C GLU A 75 25.46 -29.64 2.06
N LEU A 76 24.16 -29.65 1.76
CA LEU A 76 23.64 -29.19 0.46
C LEU A 76 23.90 -27.68 0.24
N LYS A 77 23.75 -26.85 1.27
CA LYS A 77 24.10 -25.42 1.21
C LYS A 77 25.61 -25.16 1.03
N GLN A 78 26.48 -26.13 1.34
CA GLN A 78 27.92 -26.03 1.05
C GLN A 78 28.26 -26.38 -0.41
N LEU A 79 27.42 -27.16 -1.07
CA LEU A 79 27.54 -27.51 -2.50
C LEU A 79 27.05 -26.37 -3.41
N LEU A 80 26.19 -25.48 -2.90
CA LEU A 80 25.93 -24.20 -3.55
C LEU A 80 27.21 -23.36 -3.59
N PRO A 81 27.52 -22.68 -4.70
CA PRO A 81 28.60 -21.70 -4.73
C PRO A 81 28.31 -20.68 -3.62
N LYS A 82 29.20 -20.63 -2.61
CA LYS A 82 29.09 -19.65 -1.53
C LYS A 82 28.93 -18.28 -2.19
N PRO A 83 27.93 -17.48 -1.83
CA PRO A 83 27.96 -16.07 -2.21
C PRO A 83 29.34 -15.57 -1.79
N LYS A 84 30.10 -14.99 -2.73
CA LYS A 84 31.32 -14.26 -2.36
C LYS A 84 30.89 -13.42 -1.17
N LYS A 85 31.49 -13.66 0.01
CA LYS A 85 31.29 -12.76 1.15
C LYS A 85 31.67 -11.40 0.59
N SER A 86 30.69 -10.56 0.34
CA SER A 86 30.90 -9.15 0.08
C SER A 86 31.36 -8.58 1.41
N GLY A 87 32.65 -8.79 1.69
CA GLY A 87 33.37 -7.89 2.59
C GLY A 87 33.06 -6.48 2.10
N LYS A 88 32.78 -5.59 3.06
CA LYS A 88 32.63 -4.16 2.82
C LYS A 88 33.66 -3.73 1.77
N PRO A 89 33.26 -3.06 0.68
CA PRO A 89 34.18 -2.79 -0.41
C PRO A 89 35.39 -2.03 0.12
N LYS A 90 36.57 -2.64 0.02
CA LYS A 90 37.83 -1.94 0.25
C LYS A 90 38.14 -1.18 -1.04
N VAL A 91 37.91 0.12 -1.04
CA VAL A 91 38.49 1.01 -2.02
C VAL A 91 39.56 1.82 -1.30
N ALA A 92 40.78 1.82 -1.84
CA ALA A 92 41.94 2.57 -1.33
C ALA A 92 42.20 2.49 0.20
N GLY A 93 41.94 1.35 0.85
CA GLY A 93 42.26 1.14 2.26
C GLY A 93 41.25 1.70 3.27
N TYR A 94 40.13 2.25 2.82
CA TYR A 94 39.00 2.62 3.69
C TYR A 94 38.00 1.47 3.79
N GLU A 95 37.55 1.17 5.01
CA GLU A 95 36.49 0.22 5.28
C GLU A 95 35.21 0.98 5.63
N PHE A 96 34.25 0.98 4.69
CA PHE A 96 32.97 1.63 4.89
C PHE A 96 32.26 1.12 6.14
N LYS A 97 31.71 2.03 6.93
CA LYS A 97 30.93 1.67 8.11
C LYS A 97 29.57 1.12 7.72
N THR A 98 28.96 1.76 6.73
CA THR A 98 27.67 1.42 6.13
C THR A 98 27.83 0.54 4.88
N TYR A 99 26.71 0.10 4.32
CA TYR A 99 26.72 -0.70 3.11
C TYR A 99 26.75 0.20 1.86
N VAL A 100 27.94 0.40 1.30
CA VAL A 100 28.18 1.26 0.13
C VAL A 100 28.48 0.44 -1.12
N ARG A 101 27.95 0.83 -2.28
CA ARG A 101 28.27 0.28 -3.60
C ARG A 101 28.78 1.39 -4.52
N ILE A 102 29.93 1.13 -5.15
CA ILE A 102 30.63 2.02 -6.09
C ILE A 102 31.23 1.19 -7.23
N GLY A 103 31.58 1.83 -8.35
CA GLY A 103 32.23 1.18 -9.50
C GLY A 103 31.46 -0.04 -10.03
N GLU A 104 32.14 -1.18 -10.20
CA GLU A 104 31.53 -2.41 -10.74
C GLU A 104 30.34 -2.91 -9.90
N GLN A 105 30.37 -2.72 -8.57
CA GLN A 105 29.23 -3.11 -7.72
C GLN A 105 28.00 -2.24 -7.98
N LEU A 106 28.21 -0.96 -8.29
CA LEU A 106 27.15 -0.04 -8.67
C LEU A 106 26.58 -0.40 -10.05
N ALA A 107 27.45 -0.70 -11.03
CA ALA A 107 27.02 -1.15 -12.35
C ALA A 107 26.14 -2.43 -12.28
N ASN A 108 26.53 -3.40 -11.45
CA ASN A 108 25.75 -4.61 -11.23
C ASN A 108 24.41 -4.35 -10.53
N LEU A 109 24.33 -3.35 -9.66
CA LEU A 109 23.08 -2.96 -8.98
C LEU A 109 22.04 -2.41 -9.96
N VAL A 110 22.49 -1.62 -10.95
CA VAL A 110 21.60 -0.91 -11.88
C VAL A 110 21.29 -1.69 -13.15
N ALA A 111 22.12 -2.67 -13.53
CA ALA A 111 21.89 -3.48 -14.73
C ALA A 111 20.47 -4.08 -14.85
N PRO A 112 19.81 -4.58 -13.79
CA PRO A 112 18.48 -5.15 -13.89
C PRO A 112 17.38 -4.16 -14.31
N VAL A 113 17.54 -2.86 -14.00
CA VAL A 113 16.48 -1.87 -14.24
C VAL A 113 16.46 -1.32 -15.66
N LYS A 114 17.45 -1.68 -16.49
CA LYS A 114 17.58 -1.24 -17.89
C LYS A 114 16.35 -1.54 -18.76
N LYS A 115 15.62 -2.60 -18.43
CA LYS A 115 14.43 -3.04 -19.18
C LYS A 115 13.12 -2.45 -18.65
N TYR A 116 13.15 -1.73 -17.53
CA TYR A 116 11.96 -1.18 -16.91
C TYR A 116 11.66 0.20 -17.48
N ALA A 117 10.38 0.46 -17.71
CA ALA A 117 9.90 1.80 -18.05
C ALA A 117 10.12 2.77 -16.88
N HIS A 118 10.22 4.06 -17.20
CA HIS A 118 10.34 5.11 -16.20
C HIS A 118 8.98 5.52 -15.66
N ARG A 119 8.95 5.89 -14.39
CA ARG A 119 7.81 6.57 -13.77
C ARG A 119 7.59 7.95 -14.37
N GLU A 120 6.36 8.48 -14.32
CA GLU A 120 6.06 9.83 -14.82
C GLU A 120 6.82 10.91 -14.02
N CYS A 121 6.90 10.72 -12.70
CA CYS A 121 7.62 11.62 -11.80
C CYS A 121 9.16 11.51 -11.90
N TYR A 122 9.69 10.61 -12.73
CA TYR A 122 11.13 10.40 -12.92
C TYR A 122 11.87 11.65 -13.39
N SER A 123 11.21 12.47 -14.22
CA SER A 123 11.76 13.71 -14.75
C SER A 123 12.22 14.68 -13.66
N ALA A 124 11.52 14.76 -12.53
CA ALA A 124 11.90 15.62 -11.41
C ALA A 124 13.26 15.21 -10.80
N LEU A 125 13.51 13.90 -10.66
CA LEU A 125 14.78 13.37 -10.18
C LEU A 125 15.91 13.64 -11.18
N CYS A 126 15.66 13.46 -12.49
CA CYS A 126 16.62 13.80 -13.54
C CYS A 126 16.98 15.28 -13.53
N ASN A 127 15.98 16.16 -13.42
CA ASN A 127 16.19 17.61 -13.37
C ASN A 127 17.08 18.01 -12.19
N TYR A 128 16.93 17.36 -11.04
CA TYR A 128 17.81 17.60 -9.90
C TYR A 128 19.24 17.08 -10.12
N ILE A 129 19.40 15.85 -10.61
CA ILE A 129 20.72 15.21 -10.78
C ILE A 129 21.53 15.86 -11.90
N PHE A 130 20.90 16.11 -13.06
CA PHE A 130 21.56 16.62 -14.25
C PHE A 130 21.47 18.13 -14.42
N GLY A 131 20.65 18.81 -13.59
CA GLY A 131 20.54 20.26 -13.57
C GLY A 131 21.64 20.97 -12.78
N GLU A 132 21.44 22.27 -12.58
CA GLU A 132 22.40 23.14 -11.89
C GLU A 132 22.64 22.71 -10.44
N GLN A 133 23.82 23.01 -9.90
CA GLN A 133 24.15 22.76 -8.50
C GLN A 133 23.21 23.57 -7.59
N GLN A 134 22.74 22.95 -6.52
CA GLN A 134 21.88 23.58 -5.52
C GLN A 134 22.32 23.08 -4.15
N ASP A 135 22.13 23.90 -3.12
CA ASP A 135 22.44 23.57 -1.72
C ASP A 135 21.28 22.80 -1.06
N LYS A 136 20.51 22.06 -1.87
CA LYS A 136 19.32 21.30 -1.47
C LYS A 136 19.54 19.81 -1.63
N VAL A 137 18.86 19.02 -0.81
CA VAL A 137 18.78 17.56 -0.96
C VAL A 137 17.48 17.16 -1.65
N PHE A 138 17.51 16.08 -2.43
CA PHE A 138 16.29 15.55 -3.07
C PHE A 138 15.78 14.34 -2.29
N ILE A 139 14.49 14.32 -1.98
CA ILE A 139 13.87 13.29 -1.13
C ILE A 139 12.82 12.54 -1.94
N LEU A 140 13.03 11.24 -2.09
CA LEU A 140 12.07 10.29 -2.66
C LEU A 140 11.37 9.55 -1.52
N TYR A 141 10.11 9.88 -1.27
CA TYR A 141 9.33 9.31 -0.17
C TYR A 141 7.98 8.77 -0.65
N GLY A 142 7.32 8.01 0.21
CA GLY A 142 6.05 7.35 -0.08
C GLY A 142 6.04 5.89 0.34
N LEU A 143 4.90 5.22 0.15
CA LEU A 143 4.67 3.87 0.63
C LEU A 143 5.59 2.81 0.01
N ARG A 144 5.68 1.65 0.64
CA ARG A 144 6.52 0.56 0.15
C ARG A 144 6.06 0.10 -1.24
N ARG A 145 7.02 -0.36 -2.06
CA ARG A 145 6.79 -0.86 -3.43
C ARG A 145 6.19 0.18 -4.39
N THR A 146 6.58 1.45 -4.27
CA THR A 146 6.15 2.52 -5.21
C THR A 146 7.22 2.92 -6.24
N GLY A 147 8.34 2.17 -6.30
CA GLY A 147 9.38 2.38 -7.32
C GLY A 147 10.53 3.32 -6.94
N LYS A 148 10.62 3.83 -5.71
CA LYS A 148 11.73 4.71 -5.24
C LYS A 148 13.13 4.18 -5.58
N THR A 149 13.50 3.00 -5.07
CA THR A 149 14.80 2.38 -5.32
C THR A 149 15.02 2.11 -6.82
N THR A 150 13.96 1.78 -7.55
CA THR A 150 14.04 1.57 -9.01
C THR A 150 14.39 2.88 -9.73
N MET A 151 13.75 4.00 -9.37
CA MET A 151 14.05 5.33 -9.92
C MET A 151 15.49 5.75 -9.63
N ILE A 152 15.99 5.51 -8.41
CA ILE A 152 17.39 5.76 -8.05
C ILE A 152 18.33 4.96 -8.97
N ARG A 153 18.05 3.67 -9.16
CA ARG A 153 18.88 2.84 -10.04
C ARG A 153 18.81 3.28 -11.50
N GLN A 154 17.64 3.73 -11.97
CA GLN A 154 17.45 4.24 -13.32
C GLN A 154 18.26 5.53 -13.54
N VAL A 155 18.22 6.49 -12.60
CA VAL A 155 18.99 7.73 -12.77
C VAL A 155 20.49 7.51 -12.75
N ILE A 156 20.97 6.54 -11.96
CA ILE A 156 22.38 6.11 -12.00
C ILE A 156 22.71 5.45 -13.35
N LEU A 157 21.81 4.63 -13.89
CA LEU A 157 22.01 3.98 -15.19
C LEU A 157 22.12 4.99 -16.33
N ASP A 158 21.35 6.08 -16.26
CA ASP A 158 21.31 7.14 -17.28
C ASP A 158 22.49 8.12 -17.19
N MET A 159 23.32 8.02 -16.16
CA MET A 159 24.55 8.81 -16.03
C MET A 159 25.59 8.44 -17.10
N THR A 160 26.38 9.43 -17.50
CA THR A 160 27.60 9.19 -18.28
C THR A 160 28.62 8.37 -17.49
N PRO A 161 29.56 7.65 -18.14
CA PRO A 161 30.59 6.89 -17.44
C PRO A 161 31.38 7.71 -16.40
N GLU A 162 31.71 8.97 -16.73
CA GLU A 162 32.42 9.89 -15.83
C GLU A 162 31.60 10.25 -14.58
N GLN A 163 30.28 10.41 -14.74
CA GLN A 163 29.37 10.66 -13.62
C GLN A 163 29.20 9.40 -12.75
N GLN A 164 29.09 8.22 -13.36
CA GLN A 164 28.98 6.95 -12.65
C GLN A 164 30.23 6.64 -11.81
N GLU A 165 31.43 6.99 -12.30
CA GLU A 165 32.68 6.87 -11.54
C GLU A 165 32.68 7.73 -10.26
N ARG A 166 31.91 8.82 -10.26
CA ARG A 166 31.73 9.72 -9.11
C ARG A 166 30.40 9.52 -8.39
N ALA A 167 29.73 8.38 -8.62
CA ALA A 167 28.46 8.04 -7.99
C ALA A 167 28.63 6.97 -6.91
N ALA A 168 27.90 7.11 -5.81
CA ALA A 168 27.84 6.13 -4.74
C ALA A 168 26.40 5.83 -4.32
N PHE A 169 26.11 4.56 -4.07
CA PHE A 169 24.83 4.10 -3.52
C PHE A 169 25.04 3.53 -2.13
N LEU A 170 24.34 4.07 -1.14
CA LEU A 170 24.35 3.62 0.25
C LEU A 170 23.01 2.96 0.55
N GLN A 171 23.05 1.75 1.13
CA GLN A 171 21.88 1.11 1.69
C GLN A 171 21.96 1.17 3.22
N ILE A 172 21.01 1.87 3.82
CA ILE A 172 20.90 1.98 5.27
C ILE A 172 20.21 0.76 5.85
N LYS A 173 20.65 0.34 7.02
CA LYS A 173 20.05 -0.69 7.87
C LYS A 173 19.67 -0.09 9.22
N SER A 174 18.77 -0.75 9.93
CA SER A 174 18.33 -0.35 11.28
C SER A 174 19.43 -0.34 12.35
N THR A 175 20.64 -0.80 12.04
CA THR A 175 21.80 -0.78 12.94
C THR A 175 22.79 0.33 12.61
N ASP A 176 22.61 0.99 11.46
CA ASP A 176 23.49 2.07 11.02
C ASP A 176 23.07 3.36 11.72
N THR A 177 24.05 4.21 12.04
CA THR A 177 23.82 5.53 12.66
C THR A 177 24.18 6.66 11.70
N LEU A 178 23.67 7.86 11.95
CA LEU A 178 24.09 9.03 11.17
C LEU A 178 25.60 9.28 11.28
N SER A 179 26.22 8.96 12.42
CA SER A 179 27.68 9.02 12.60
C SER A 179 28.42 8.08 11.65
N ASP A 180 27.85 6.90 11.38
CA ASP A 180 28.43 5.95 10.43
C ASP A 180 28.33 6.46 8.99
N VAL A 181 27.14 6.97 8.62
CA VAL A 181 26.90 7.60 7.30
C VAL A 181 27.81 8.81 7.11
N ASN A 182 27.93 9.68 8.12
CA ASN A 182 28.78 10.88 8.08
C ASN A 182 30.25 10.54 7.85
N ALA A 183 30.77 9.48 8.48
CA ALA A 183 32.15 9.05 8.25
C ALA A 183 32.37 8.61 6.79
N ASP A 184 31.43 7.84 6.24
CA ASP A 184 31.49 7.36 4.87
C ASP A 184 31.31 8.48 3.85
N LEU A 185 30.43 9.46 4.12
CA LEU A 185 30.24 10.64 3.27
C LEU A 185 31.48 11.54 3.24
N LYS A 186 32.14 11.80 4.38
CA LYS A 186 33.44 12.51 4.40
C LYS A 186 34.50 11.84 3.55
N TYR A 187 34.56 10.50 3.61
CA TYR A 187 35.47 9.75 2.78
C TYR A 187 35.12 9.92 1.29
N LEU A 188 33.86 9.71 0.91
CA LEU A 188 33.39 9.86 -0.47
C LEU A 188 33.65 11.27 -1.02
N GLU A 189 33.36 12.31 -0.24
CA GLU A 189 33.66 13.71 -0.58
C GLU A 189 35.16 13.91 -0.81
N SER A 190 36.03 13.42 0.08
CA SER A 190 37.48 13.53 -0.07
C SER A 190 38.04 12.82 -1.31
N GLN A 191 37.32 11.82 -1.82
CA GLN A 191 37.67 11.08 -3.03
C GLN A 191 37.00 11.65 -4.29
N GLY A 192 36.26 12.77 -4.17
CA GLY A 192 35.65 13.47 -5.30
C GLY A 192 34.34 12.84 -5.80
N TYR A 193 33.68 12.00 -5.00
CA TYR A 193 32.33 11.55 -5.33
C TYR A 193 31.36 12.72 -5.27
N ARG A 194 30.55 12.86 -6.30
CA ARG A 194 29.62 13.99 -6.46
C ARG A 194 28.17 13.55 -6.29
N TYR A 195 27.80 12.37 -6.76
CA TYR A 195 26.41 11.91 -6.73
C TYR A 195 26.26 10.83 -5.67
N VAL A 196 25.43 11.07 -4.66
CA VAL A 196 25.25 10.11 -3.57
C VAL A 196 23.78 9.82 -3.35
N PHE A 197 23.44 8.54 -3.41
CA PHE A 197 22.10 8.02 -3.25
C PHE A 197 22.04 7.22 -1.96
N ILE A 198 21.20 7.63 -1.02
CA ILE A 198 21.08 7.01 0.30
C ILE A 198 19.68 6.42 0.43
N ASP A 199 19.59 5.09 0.36
CA ASP A 199 18.33 4.37 0.37
C ASP A 199 17.98 3.85 1.76
N GLU A 200 16.69 3.95 2.10
CA GLU A 200 16.09 3.65 3.40
C GLU A 200 16.70 4.45 4.57
N VAL A 201 16.99 5.74 4.34
CA VAL A 201 17.60 6.66 5.32
C VAL A 201 16.81 6.76 6.62
N THR A 202 15.48 6.61 6.52
CA THR A 202 14.56 6.69 7.65
C THR A 202 14.67 5.50 8.61
N LEU A 203 15.49 4.48 8.30
CA LEU A 203 15.77 3.40 9.25
C LEU A 203 16.76 3.79 10.36
N MET A 204 17.46 4.93 10.21
CA MET A 204 18.33 5.45 11.28
C MET A 204 17.49 6.16 12.34
N GLU A 205 17.74 5.84 13.60
CA GLU A 205 17.03 6.42 14.74
C GLU A 205 17.29 7.94 14.87
N ASP A 206 18.49 8.39 14.49
CA ASP A 206 18.96 9.78 14.56
C ASP A 206 18.78 10.56 13.24
N PHE A 207 18.01 10.01 12.28
CA PHE A 207 17.80 10.65 10.98
C PHE A 207 17.10 12.01 11.09
N ILE A 208 15.99 12.09 11.83
CA ILE A 208 15.15 13.29 11.87
C ILE A 208 16.00 14.47 12.38
N GLU A 209 16.58 14.34 13.57
CA GLU A 209 17.36 15.39 14.24
C GLU A 209 18.64 15.79 13.49
N GLY A 210 19.29 14.85 12.81
CA GLY A 210 20.58 15.09 12.16
C GLY A 210 20.53 15.27 10.64
N SER A 211 19.34 15.29 10.04
CA SER A 211 19.13 15.40 8.60
C SER A 211 19.74 16.67 7.96
N ALA A 212 19.85 17.78 8.70
CA ALA A 212 20.50 19.01 8.23
C ALA A 212 21.96 18.79 7.79
N LEU A 213 22.62 17.74 8.29
CA LEU A 213 23.95 17.31 7.85
C LEU A 213 24.04 17.16 6.32
N PHE A 214 23.00 16.59 5.70
CA PHE A 214 23.03 16.30 4.27
C PHE A 214 23.01 17.56 3.41
N SER A 215 22.25 18.59 3.81
CA SER A 215 22.21 19.87 3.08
C SER A 215 23.42 20.75 3.41
N ASP A 216 23.69 20.96 4.70
CA ASP A 216 24.53 22.07 5.17
C ASP A 216 26.02 21.82 4.98
N ILE A 217 26.40 20.54 4.90
CA ILE A 217 27.78 20.14 4.68
C ILE A 217 27.93 19.62 3.25
N TYR A 218 27.17 18.60 2.87
CA TYR A 218 27.45 17.87 1.62
C TYR A 218 26.81 18.49 0.38
N ALA A 219 25.52 18.88 0.43
CA ALA A 219 24.91 19.56 -0.73
C ALA A 219 25.59 20.92 -0.99
N ALA A 220 25.84 21.68 0.09
CA ALA A 220 26.55 22.96 0.06
C ALA A 220 28.02 22.85 -0.42
N SER A 221 28.67 21.69 -0.25
CA SER A 221 30.02 21.45 -0.78
C SER A 221 30.05 21.02 -2.26
N GLY A 222 28.88 20.93 -2.90
CA GLY A 222 28.76 20.60 -4.33
C GLY A 222 28.35 19.16 -4.61
N MET A 223 28.04 18.35 -3.59
CA MET A 223 27.47 17.03 -3.78
C MET A 223 25.98 17.12 -4.17
N LYS A 224 25.49 16.10 -4.88
CA LYS A 224 24.09 15.88 -5.19
C LYS A 224 23.61 14.70 -4.36
N ILE A 225 22.87 14.99 -3.29
CA ILE A 225 22.36 13.98 -2.36
C ILE A 225 20.91 13.66 -2.71
N VAL A 226 20.62 12.36 -2.87
CA VAL A 226 19.25 11.83 -2.97
C VAL A 226 19.01 10.92 -1.78
N LEU A 227 17.95 11.19 -1.04
CA LEU A 227 17.51 10.41 0.11
C LEU A 227 16.24 9.65 -0.27
N SER A 228 16.11 8.39 0.14
CA SER A 228 14.85 7.66 0.02
C SER A 228 14.50 6.88 1.27
N GLY A 229 13.21 6.61 1.45
CA GLY A 229 12.69 5.79 2.53
C GLY A 229 11.20 5.53 2.39
N THR A 230 10.71 4.52 3.10
CA THR A 230 9.27 4.19 3.13
C THR A 230 8.50 4.84 4.26
N ASP A 231 9.19 5.43 5.24
CA ASP A 231 8.59 6.20 6.33
C ASP A 231 8.36 7.65 5.87
N SER A 232 7.20 7.92 5.29
CA SER A 232 6.84 9.25 4.78
C SER A 232 6.79 10.31 5.88
N LEU A 233 6.42 9.95 7.11
CA LEU A 233 6.34 10.90 8.21
C LEU A 233 7.72 11.35 8.68
N GLY A 234 8.70 10.45 8.73
CA GLY A 234 10.07 10.82 9.09
C GLY A 234 10.61 11.95 8.19
N PHE A 235 10.25 11.95 6.91
CA PHE A 235 10.59 13.04 5.99
C PHE A 235 9.75 14.30 6.18
N LEU A 236 8.45 14.18 6.46
CA LEU A 236 7.59 15.33 6.73
C LEU A 236 8.06 16.09 7.98
N PHE A 237 8.44 15.38 9.04
CA PHE A 237 9.00 15.99 10.25
C PHE A 237 10.37 16.63 9.99
N THR A 238 11.21 15.92 9.24
CA THR A 238 12.51 16.43 8.80
C THR A 238 12.39 17.71 8.00
N GLU A 239 11.45 17.80 7.05
CA GLU A 239 11.17 19.03 6.29
C GLU A 239 10.74 20.17 7.23
N ASN A 240 9.81 19.92 8.16
CA ASN A 240 9.25 20.98 9.01
C ASN A 240 10.21 21.50 10.09
N GLU A 241 11.19 20.71 10.53
CA GLU A 241 12.05 21.08 11.67
C GLU A 241 13.52 21.27 11.32
N GLN A 242 14.07 20.48 10.40
CA GLN A 242 15.51 20.47 10.12
C GLN A 242 15.83 20.99 8.72
N LEU A 243 15.20 20.48 7.67
CA LEU A 243 15.56 20.85 6.30
C LEU A 243 14.87 22.14 5.83
N TYR A 244 13.64 22.43 6.25
CA TYR A 244 12.83 23.56 5.78
C TYR A 244 12.83 23.66 4.25
N ASP A 245 13.27 24.78 3.68
CA ASP A 245 13.35 25.01 2.25
C ASP A 245 14.59 24.37 1.59
N ARG A 246 15.44 23.66 2.35
CA ARG A 246 16.68 22.99 1.89
C ARG A 246 16.47 21.59 1.32
N CYS A 247 15.22 21.19 1.09
CA CYS A 247 14.92 19.94 0.39
C CYS A 247 13.97 20.14 -0.79
N ILE A 248 13.96 19.14 -1.68
CA ILE A 248 12.97 18.97 -2.74
C ILE A 248 12.27 17.65 -2.45
N LEU A 249 11.00 17.71 -2.09
CA LEU A 249 10.17 16.54 -1.82
C LEU A 249 9.53 16.03 -3.11
N LEU A 250 9.68 14.72 -3.37
CA LEU A 250 8.95 14.01 -4.41
C LEU A 250 8.25 12.79 -3.83
N HIS A 251 6.93 12.86 -3.81
CA HIS A 251 6.09 11.77 -3.32
C HIS A 251 5.80 10.73 -4.41
N THR A 252 5.74 9.45 -4.02
CA THR A 252 5.64 8.32 -4.96
C THR A 252 4.42 7.42 -4.74
N THR A 253 3.60 7.62 -3.70
CA THR A 253 2.50 6.69 -3.38
C THR A 253 1.42 6.65 -4.45
N PHE A 254 1.01 7.81 -4.97
CA PHE A 254 0.01 7.85 -6.03
C PHE A 254 0.64 7.37 -7.35
N ILE A 255 -0.07 6.45 -8.01
CA ILE A 255 0.27 5.88 -9.30
C ILE A 255 -1.03 5.91 -10.12
N PRO A 256 -1.22 6.88 -11.04
CA PRO A 256 -2.44 6.95 -11.84
C PRO A 256 -2.56 5.74 -12.78
N TYR A 257 -3.78 5.44 -13.21
CA TYR A 257 -4.08 4.34 -14.13
C TYR A 257 -3.19 4.35 -15.37
N ARG A 258 -3.00 5.54 -15.98
CA ARG A 258 -2.16 5.70 -17.17
C ARG A 258 -0.71 5.29 -16.93
N GLU A 259 -0.16 5.64 -15.76
CA GLU A 259 1.20 5.28 -15.38
C GLU A 259 1.30 3.78 -15.09
N PHE A 260 0.32 3.22 -14.38
CA PHE A 260 0.24 1.79 -14.11
C PHE A 260 0.29 0.97 -15.41
N GLU A 261 -0.53 1.31 -16.40
CA GLU A 261 -0.53 0.61 -17.68
C GLU A 261 0.79 0.77 -18.43
N ASN A 262 1.30 2.00 -18.51
CA ASN A 262 2.52 2.30 -19.26
C ASN A 262 3.76 1.64 -18.64
N VAL A 263 3.87 1.67 -17.31
CA VAL A 263 5.06 1.17 -16.60
C VAL A 263 5.05 -0.35 -16.47
N LEU A 264 3.89 -0.94 -16.18
CA LEU A 264 3.77 -2.38 -15.91
C LEU A 264 3.35 -3.19 -17.13
N GLY A 265 2.81 -2.55 -18.17
CA GLY A 265 2.31 -3.19 -19.37
C GLY A 265 0.98 -3.93 -19.17
N ILE A 266 0.23 -3.59 -18.11
CA ILE A 266 -1.02 -4.26 -17.73
C ILE A 266 -2.19 -3.36 -18.11
N ARG A 267 -3.06 -3.86 -18.98
CA ARG A 267 -4.22 -3.13 -19.49
C ARG A 267 -5.49 -3.53 -18.78
N GLY A 268 -6.45 -2.60 -18.73
CA GLY A 268 -7.78 -2.85 -18.18
C GLY A 268 -8.01 -2.19 -16.83
N ILE A 269 -9.11 -1.46 -16.70
CA ILE A 269 -9.51 -0.80 -15.45
C ILE A 269 -9.70 -1.79 -14.29
N ASP A 270 -10.21 -3.00 -14.57
CA ASP A 270 -10.40 -4.03 -13.54
C ASP A 270 -9.08 -4.53 -12.95
N GLU A 271 -8.02 -4.62 -13.76
CA GLU A 271 -6.69 -5.02 -13.27
C GLU A 271 -6.05 -3.92 -12.42
N TYR A 272 -6.28 -2.65 -12.79
CA TYR A 272 -5.88 -1.53 -11.96
C TYR A 272 -6.66 -1.46 -10.64
N ILE A 273 -7.96 -1.75 -10.64
CA ILE A 273 -8.77 -1.86 -9.42
C ILE A 273 -8.18 -2.93 -8.48
N ARG A 274 -7.79 -4.08 -9.03
CA ARG A 274 -7.27 -5.22 -8.27
C ARG A 274 -5.89 -4.99 -7.68
N TYR A 275 -5.01 -4.34 -8.43
CA TYR A 275 -3.59 -4.36 -8.11
C TYR A 275 -2.89 -3.00 -8.18
N GLY A 276 -3.62 -1.94 -8.52
CA GLY A 276 -3.12 -0.58 -8.54
C GLY A 276 -2.68 -0.12 -7.15
N GLY A 277 -1.77 0.85 -7.12
CA GLY A 277 -1.19 1.40 -5.89
C GLY A 277 0.18 0.85 -5.52
N THR A 278 0.65 -0.23 -6.16
CA THR A 278 2.05 -0.68 -6.03
C THR A 278 2.68 -0.95 -7.41
N MET A 279 4.00 -0.80 -7.47
CA MET A 279 4.86 -1.22 -8.56
C MET A 279 5.44 -2.59 -8.21
N SER A 280 4.91 -3.64 -8.82
CA SER A 280 5.45 -5.01 -8.75
C SER A 280 6.08 -5.41 -10.11
N MET A 281 6.65 -6.60 -10.23
CA MET A 281 7.27 -7.05 -11.48
C MET A 281 6.19 -7.24 -12.56
N GLY A 282 6.19 -6.35 -13.58
CA GLY A 282 5.25 -6.45 -14.71
C GLY A 282 5.38 -7.76 -15.51
N GLY A 283 4.30 -8.15 -16.21
CA GLY A 283 4.23 -9.35 -17.04
C GLY A 283 3.22 -10.40 -16.53
N VAL A 284 3.32 -11.63 -17.06
CA VAL A 284 2.34 -12.72 -16.85
C VAL A 284 2.15 -13.12 -15.38
N HIS A 285 3.18 -12.92 -14.53
CA HIS A 285 3.17 -13.30 -13.12
C HIS A 285 2.90 -12.14 -12.14
N TYR A 286 2.52 -10.95 -12.64
CA TYR A 286 2.29 -9.78 -11.78
C TYR A 286 1.28 -10.06 -10.65
N ASN A 287 0.27 -10.90 -10.94
CA ASN A 287 -0.82 -11.22 -10.01
C ASN A 287 -0.41 -12.21 -8.91
N GLU A 288 0.56 -13.10 -9.13
CA GLU A 288 0.89 -14.19 -8.20
C GLU A 288 1.77 -13.72 -7.03
N GLU A 289 2.62 -12.72 -7.25
CA GLU A 289 3.51 -12.13 -6.23
C GLU A 289 3.10 -10.70 -5.82
N SER A 290 1.93 -10.23 -6.27
CA SER A 290 1.44 -8.89 -5.93
C SER A 290 1.17 -8.75 -4.43
N SER A 291 1.37 -7.54 -3.90
CA SER A 291 1.01 -7.22 -2.51
C SER A 291 -0.49 -7.35 -2.28
N PHE A 292 -1.29 -7.20 -3.34
CA PHE A 292 -2.74 -7.21 -3.30
C PHE A 292 -3.32 -8.46 -3.97
N ALA A 293 -2.50 -9.50 -4.18
CA ALA A 293 -2.92 -10.77 -4.76
C ALA A 293 -3.95 -11.51 -3.90
N THR A 294 -3.83 -11.38 -2.59
CA THR A 294 -4.69 -12.03 -1.60
C THR A 294 -4.90 -11.11 -0.41
N LYS A 295 -5.95 -11.37 0.38
CA LYS A 295 -6.14 -10.69 1.67
C LYS A 295 -4.92 -10.82 2.59
N LYS A 296 -4.28 -11.99 2.64
CA LYS A 296 -3.11 -12.23 3.50
C LYS A 296 -1.94 -11.33 3.11
N SER A 297 -1.61 -11.24 1.82
CA SER A 297 -0.54 -10.38 1.35
C SER A 297 -0.87 -8.89 1.54
N ALA A 298 -2.15 -8.51 1.41
CA ALA A 298 -2.61 -7.16 1.65
C ALA A 298 -2.47 -6.76 3.13
N ASP A 299 -2.82 -7.64 4.06
CA ASP A 299 -2.59 -7.45 5.50
C ASP A 299 -1.11 -7.33 5.84
N GLU A 300 -0.26 -8.18 5.27
CA GLU A 300 1.19 -8.08 5.45
C GLU A 300 1.72 -6.73 4.94
N TYR A 301 1.13 -6.21 3.86
CA TYR A 301 1.43 -4.87 3.35
C TYR A 301 0.94 -3.78 4.30
N ILE A 302 -0.32 -3.79 4.75
CA ILE A 302 -0.88 -2.81 5.69
C ILE A 302 -0.05 -2.80 6.97
N ASN A 303 0.24 -3.97 7.54
CA ASN A 303 1.04 -4.09 8.75
C ASN A 303 2.46 -3.55 8.57
N SER A 304 3.14 -3.89 7.46
CA SER A 304 4.55 -3.54 7.27
C SER A 304 4.80 -2.14 6.68
N ALA A 305 3.89 -1.63 5.83
CA ALA A 305 4.04 -0.38 5.10
C ALA A 305 3.23 0.78 5.69
N ILE A 306 2.20 0.48 6.48
CA ILE A 306 1.38 1.49 7.16
C ILE A 306 1.64 1.36 8.67
N ALA A 307 1.12 0.33 9.33
CA ALA A 307 1.11 0.20 10.79
C ALA A 307 2.51 0.32 11.45
N LYS A 308 3.50 -0.42 10.94
CA LYS A 308 4.88 -0.39 11.46
C LYS A 308 5.59 0.94 11.19
N ASN A 309 5.30 1.59 10.06
CA ASN A 309 5.87 2.91 9.77
C ASN A 309 5.32 3.93 10.76
N ILE A 310 4.02 3.87 11.11
CA ILE A 310 3.44 4.69 12.19
C ILE A 310 4.27 4.56 13.46
N GLN A 311 4.50 3.32 13.92
CA GLN A 311 5.26 3.07 15.14
C GLN A 311 6.67 3.63 15.06
N HIS A 312 7.33 3.44 13.92
CA HIS A 312 8.70 3.92 13.71
C HIS A 312 8.75 5.44 13.81
N SER A 313 7.95 6.18 13.03
CA SER A 313 7.96 7.64 13.04
C SER A 313 7.61 8.20 14.41
N LEU A 314 6.62 7.61 15.11
CA LEU A 314 6.19 8.09 16.42
C LEU A 314 7.23 7.83 17.51
N LYS A 315 7.93 6.69 17.48
CA LYS A 315 8.95 6.37 18.50
C LYS A 315 10.11 7.36 18.48
N TYR A 316 10.50 7.85 17.30
CA TYR A 316 11.70 8.68 17.12
C TYR A 316 11.39 10.17 16.96
N TYR A 317 10.11 10.57 16.94
CA TYR A 317 9.71 11.97 16.88
C TYR A 317 9.15 12.45 18.22
N GLN A 318 9.76 13.49 18.79
CA GLN A 318 9.38 14.14 20.06
C GLN A 318 9.11 13.16 21.22
N ASP A 319 9.98 12.15 21.42
CA ASP A 319 9.85 11.11 22.47
C ASP A 319 8.49 10.36 22.48
N GLY A 320 7.78 10.29 21.34
CA GLY A 320 6.44 9.68 21.28
C GLY A 320 5.30 10.60 21.73
N GLY A 321 5.53 11.91 21.80
CA GLY A 321 4.54 12.90 22.23
C GLY A 321 3.39 13.14 21.24
N HIS A 322 3.62 12.95 19.94
CA HIS A 322 2.65 13.14 18.86
C HIS A 322 1.80 11.87 18.61
N PHE A 323 0.52 12.04 18.25
CA PHE A 323 -0.42 10.96 17.91
C PHE A 323 -0.52 9.81 18.94
N ARG A 324 -0.56 10.13 20.24
CA ARG A 324 -0.60 9.16 21.35
C ARG A 324 -1.64 8.04 21.19
N GLY A 325 -2.82 8.36 20.68
CA GLY A 325 -3.88 7.37 20.46
C GLY A 325 -3.51 6.30 19.42
N LEU A 326 -2.73 6.67 18.39
CA LEU A 326 -2.24 5.72 17.39
C LEU A 326 -1.19 4.77 17.93
N TYR A 327 -0.29 5.28 18.78
CA TYR A 327 0.74 4.46 19.42
C TYR A 327 0.09 3.38 20.29
N ASP A 328 -0.87 3.77 21.13
CA ASP A 328 -1.58 2.85 22.01
C ASP A 328 -2.42 1.84 21.20
N LEU A 329 -3.14 2.28 20.16
CA LEU A 329 -3.88 1.38 19.25
C LEU A 329 -2.97 0.32 18.62
N TYR A 330 -1.78 0.72 18.18
CA TYR A 330 -0.83 -0.21 17.59
C TYR A 330 -0.26 -1.19 18.62
N GLU A 331 0.12 -0.74 19.82
CA GLU A 331 0.63 -1.63 20.87
C GLU A 331 -0.40 -2.69 21.29
N LYS A 332 -1.69 -2.37 21.17
CA LYS A 332 -2.79 -3.32 21.39
C LYS A 332 -3.13 -4.18 20.18
N GLY A 333 -2.52 -3.93 19.02
CA GLY A 333 -2.82 -4.62 17.77
C GLY A 333 -4.15 -4.20 17.13
N GLU A 334 -4.73 -3.08 17.56
CA GLU A 334 -6.07 -2.63 17.16
C GLU A 334 -6.05 -1.66 15.96
N LEU A 335 -4.87 -1.14 15.60
CA LEU A 335 -4.74 -0.19 14.49
C LEU A 335 -5.05 -0.81 13.12
N THR A 336 -4.61 -2.04 12.89
CA THR A 336 -4.93 -2.78 11.65
C THR A 336 -6.43 -3.00 11.53
N SER A 337 -7.08 -3.33 12.64
CA SER A 337 -8.53 -3.44 12.74
C SER A 337 -9.23 -2.13 12.38
N ALA A 338 -8.79 -1.00 12.94
CA ALA A 338 -9.33 0.32 12.64
C ALA A 338 -9.17 0.69 11.16
N ILE A 339 -8.02 0.41 10.54
CA ILE A 339 -7.78 0.65 9.12
C ILE A 339 -8.70 -0.23 8.26
N ASN A 340 -8.73 -1.55 8.49
CA ASN A 340 -9.56 -2.48 7.72
C ASN A 340 -11.04 -2.12 7.80
N ARG A 341 -11.49 -1.68 8.97
CA ARG A 341 -12.85 -1.23 9.21
C ARG A 341 -13.22 0.02 8.41
N VAL A 342 -12.30 0.97 8.25
CA VAL A 342 -12.53 2.16 7.42
C VAL A 342 -12.44 1.83 5.93
N VAL A 343 -11.57 0.91 5.52
CA VAL A 343 -11.52 0.47 4.12
C VAL A 343 -12.78 -0.32 3.72
N GLU A 344 -13.43 -1.03 4.64
CA GLU A 344 -14.71 -1.71 4.38
C GLU A 344 -15.90 -0.73 4.24
N ASP A 345 -15.89 0.38 4.98
CA ASP A 345 -16.93 1.41 4.91
C ASP A 345 -16.97 2.08 3.52
N LEU A 346 -18.13 2.14 2.86
CA LEU A 346 -18.27 2.67 1.50
C LEU A 346 -17.96 4.16 1.39
N ASN A 347 -18.14 4.91 2.48
CA ASN A 347 -17.85 6.33 2.53
C ASN A 347 -16.46 6.62 3.12
N HIS A 348 -15.75 5.58 3.57
CA HIS A 348 -14.48 5.64 4.25
C HIS A 348 -14.48 6.71 5.37
N ARG A 349 -15.57 6.76 6.15
CA ARG A 349 -15.74 7.77 7.20
C ARG A 349 -14.89 7.41 8.42
N PHE A 350 -14.00 8.33 8.79
CA PHE A 350 -13.20 8.23 10.01
C PHE A 350 -13.93 8.88 11.19
N THR A 351 -15.01 8.25 11.64
CA THR A 351 -15.77 8.70 12.81
C THR A 351 -15.71 7.65 13.92
N LYS A 352 -15.88 8.10 15.17
CA LYS A 352 -16.03 7.18 16.30
C LYS A 352 -17.10 6.11 16.05
N ASP A 353 -18.24 6.50 15.47
CA ASP A 353 -19.34 5.59 15.16
C ASP A 353 -18.90 4.46 14.23
N VAL A 354 -18.22 4.78 13.12
CA VAL A 354 -17.75 3.76 12.17
C VAL A 354 -16.79 2.79 12.84
N LEU A 355 -15.88 3.28 13.70
CA LEU A 355 -14.85 2.49 14.37
C LEU A 355 -15.37 1.65 15.56
N THR A 356 -16.53 1.97 16.14
CA THR A 356 -17.02 1.34 17.39
C THR A 356 -18.39 0.68 17.31
N ARG A 357 -19.19 0.94 16.26
CA ARG A 357 -20.49 0.27 16.09
C ARG A 357 -20.34 -1.25 15.97
N THR A 358 -21.42 -2.03 16.05
CA THR A 358 -21.34 -3.45 15.69
C THR A 358 -21.06 -3.60 14.19
N PHE A 359 -20.11 -4.46 13.82
CA PHE A 359 -19.74 -4.67 12.43
C PHE A 359 -20.94 -5.15 11.61
N GLN A 360 -21.12 -4.52 10.45
CA GLN A 360 -22.07 -4.93 9.42
C GLN A 360 -21.43 -4.62 8.08
N SER A 361 -21.29 -5.63 7.22
CA SER A 361 -20.67 -5.40 5.92
C SER A 361 -21.57 -4.53 5.05
N GLN A 362 -21.03 -3.37 4.66
CA GLN A 362 -21.70 -2.48 3.73
C GLN A 362 -21.69 -3.06 2.32
N ASN A 363 -20.59 -3.71 1.94
CA ASN A 363 -20.48 -4.39 0.65
C ASN A 363 -21.56 -5.47 0.49
N LEU A 364 -21.80 -6.28 1.53
CA LEU A 364 -22.88 -7.27 1.53
C LEU A 364 -24.26 -6.60 1.39
N SER A 365 -24.51 -5.57 2.18
CA SER A 365 -25.80 -4.85 2.19
C SER A 365 -26.13 -4.24 0.83
N VAL A 366 -25.14 -3.64 0.16
CA VAL A 366 -25.34 -3.03 -1.16
C VAL A 366 -25.46 -4.09 -2.25
N ALA A 367 -24.64 -5.14 -2.22
CA ALA A 367 -24.76 -6.24 -3.16
C ALA A 367 -26.12 -6.94 -3.06
N ALA A 368 -26.61 -7.21 -1.85
CA ALA A 368 -27.94 -7.79 -1.62
C ALA A 368 -29.05 -6.90 -2.20
N ARG A 369 -28.98 -5.57 -1.99
CA ARG A 369 -29.94 -4.61 -2.56
C ARG A 369 -29.91 -4.61 -4.10
N ASN A 370 -28.72 -4.68 -4.69
CA ASN A 370 -28.55 -4.68 -6.15
C ASN A 370 -29.07 -5.98 -6.78
N LEU A 371 -28.80 -7.13 -6.15
CA LEU A 371 -29.33 -8.44 -6.58
C LEU A 371 -30.86 -8.50 -6.49
N LEU A 372 -31.44 -7.93 -5.43
CA LEU A 372 -32.90 -7.88 -5.26
C LEU A 372 -33.58 -7.03 -6.34
N LYS A 373 -32.91 -5.96 -6.79
CA LYS A 373 -33.40 -5.04 -7.83
C LYS A 373 -32.95 -5.42 -9.24
N ASP A 374 -32.27 -6.56 -9.42
CA ASP A 374 -31.87 -7.04 -10.73
C ASP A 374 -33.11 -7.28 -11.60
N ARG A 375 -33.10 -6.76 -12.83
CA ARG A 375 -34.28 -6.78 -13.71
C ARG A 375 -34.43 -8.07 -14.47
N GLU A 376 -33.31 -8.75 -14.75
CA GLU A 376 -33.32 -9.97 -15.53
C GLU A 376 -33.49 -11.17 -14.61
N HIS A 377 -32.77 -11.15 -13.48
CA HIS A 377 -32.69 -12.29 -12.57
C HIS A 377 -32.67 -11.83 -11.11
N PRO A 378 -33.78 -11.28 -10.58
CA PRO A 378 -33.85 -10.82 -9.20
C PRO A 378 -33.60 -11.98 -8.22
N MET A 379 -32.83 -11.71 -7.16
CA MET A 379 -32.57 -12.67 -6.09
C MET A 379 -32.54 -11.95 -4.74
N ASP A 380 -33.28 -12.45 -3.76
CA ASP A 380 -33.09 -12.04 -2.37
C ASP A 380 -31.90 -12.79 -1.77
N LEU A 381 -30.74 -12.12 -1.71
CA LEU A 381 -29.54 -12.73 -1.13
C LEU A 381 -29.76 -13.13 0.33
N ASN A 382 -30.54 -12.38 1.11
CA ASN A 382 -30.74 -12.68 2.54
C ASN A 382 -31.53 -13.98 2.76
N GLU A 383 -32.39 -14.36 1.82
CA GLU A 383 -33.08 -15.65 1.88
C GLU A 383 -32.16 -16.82 1.50
N ASN A 384 -31.07 -16.55 0.78
CA ASN A 384 -30.18 -17.56 0.21
C ASN A 384 -28.81 -17.65 0.90
N ILE A 385 -28.60 -16.91 1.99
CA ILE A 385 -27.40 -17.00 2.83
C ILE A 385 -27.76 -17.10 4.31
N ASP A 386 -26.85 -17.64 5.13
CA ASP A 386 -26.83 -17.32 6.56
C ASP A 386 -26.09 -15.98 6.76
N ARG A 387 -26.86 -14.91 6.95
CA ARG A 387 -26.33 -13.56 7.05
C ARG A 387 -25.41 -13.38 8.26
N ASP A 388 -25.78 -13.95 9.41
CA ASP A 388 -25.00 -13.81 10.64
C ASP A 388 -23.66 -14.54 10.49
N PHE A 389 -23.67 -15.72 9.87
CA PHE A 389 -22.44 -16.45 9.53
C PHE A 389 -21.55 -15.64 8.59
N VAL A 390 -22.09 -15.10 7.50
CA VAL A 390 -21.31 -14.32 6.51
C VAL A 390 -20.75 -13.06 7.15
N GLU A 391 -21.54 -12.29 7.90
CA GLU A 391 -21.05 -11.08 8.58
C GLU A 391 -19.94 -11.40 9.59
N GLN A 392 -20.11 -12.45 10.41
CA GLN A 392 -19.08 -12.86 11.37
C GLN A 392 -17.82 -13.41 10.71
N SER A 393 -17.98 -14.13 9.60
CA SER A 393 -16.88 -14.67 8.81
C SER A 393 -16.08 -13.55 8.16
N VAL A 394 -16.72 -12.56 7.54
CA VAL A 394 -16.05 -11.35 7.01
C VAL A 394 -15.34 -10.58 8.12
N LYS A 395 -16.01 -10.33 9.26
CA LYS A 395 -15.41 -9.64 10.42
C LYS A 395 -14.11 -10.32 10.86
N THR A 396 -14.17 -11.65 11.02
CA THR A 396 -13.03 -12.46 11.44
C THR A 396 -11.92 -12.46 10.39
N MET A 397 -12.27 -12.62 9.11
CA MET A 397 -11.32 -12.56 8.01
C MET A 397 -10.64 -11.21 7.94
N LEU A 398 -11.32 -10.10 8.21
CA LEU A 398 -10.76 -8.75 8.17
C LEU A 398 -10.07 -8.32 9.48
N ASP A 399 -10.06 -9.17 10.51
CA ASP A 399 -9.54 -8.84 11.84
C ASP A 399 -10.20 -7.57 12.43
N ILE A 400 -11.51 -7.41 12.17
CA ILE A 400 -12.30 -6.27 12.64
C ILE A 400 -12.80 -6.55 14.07
N LEU A 401 -12.54 -5.59 14.96
CA LEU A 401 -12.93 -5.63 16.36
C LEU A 401 -14.15 -4.73 16.57
N ASP A 402 -15.16 -5.27 17.24
CA ASP A 402 -16.24 -4.48 17.80
C ASP A 402 -15.84 -3.86 19.14
N LYS A 403 -16.65 -2.90 19.60
CA LYS A 403 -16.35 -2.15 20.82
C LYS A 403 -16.15 -3.04 22.05
N GLU A 404 -16.85 -4.16 22.14
CA GLU A 404 -16.71 -5.11 23.25
C GLU A 404 -15.38 -5.89 23.23
N GLU A 405 -14.74 -5.97 22.06
CA GLU A 405 -13.47 -6.67 21.83
C GLU A 405 -12.27 -5.71 21.88
N GLN A 406 -12.50 -4.41 21.71
CA GLN A 406 -11.51 -3.35 21.83
C GLN A 406 -11.06 -3.19 23.29
N THR A 407 -9.75 -3.12 23.49
CA THR A 407 -9.15 -2.83 24.80
C THR A 407 -8.92 -1.34 25.01
N LEU A 408 -8.88 -0.56 23.92
CA LEU A 408 -8.71 0.88 23.94
C LEU A 408 -10.02 1.60 23.63
N GLU A 409 -10.35 2.63 24.40
CA GLU A 409 -11.52 3.45 24.10
C GLU A 409 -11.25 4.37 22.91
N ILE A 410 -11.88 4.08 21.77
CA ILE A 410 -11.80 4.95 20.59
C ILE A 410 -12.75 6.15 20.77
N ASP A 411 -12.16 7.34 20.87
CA ASP A 411 -12.87 8.63 20.86
C ASP A 411 -12.74 9.34 19.49
N GLU A 412 -13.37 10.51 19.35
CA GLU A 412 -13.28 11.29 18.10
C GLU A 412 -11.86 11.79 17.84
N THR A 413 -11.08 12.04 18.91
CA THR A 413 -9.67 12.44 18.80
C THR A 413 -8.86 11.35 18.12
N CYS A 414 -9.05 10.09 18.53
CA CYS A 414 -8.39 8.93 17.96
C CYS A 414 -8.76 8.74 16.48
N ALA A 415 -10.05 8.84 16.14
CA ALA A 415 -10.50 8.75 14.76
C ALA A 415 -9.88 9.85 13.87
N ALA A 416 -9.83 11.09 14.38
CA ALA A 416 -9.19 12.20 13.69
C ALA A 416 -7.68 11.98 13.49
N GLN A 417 -6.99 11.42 14.50
CA GLN A 417 -5.57 11.09 14.41
C GLN A 417 -5.29 10.02 13.34
N ILE A 418 -6.12 8.97 13.23
CA ILE A 418 -5.99 7.96 12.16
C ILE A 418 -6.14 8.63 10.79
N LYS A 419 -7.16 9.47 10.63
CA LYS A 419 -7.41 10.19 9.39
C LYS A 419 -6.25 11.12 9.02
N GLU A 420 -5.80 11.94 9.96
CA GLU A 420 -4.68 12.86 9.76
C GLU A 420 -3.42 12.10 9.33
N TYR A 421 -3.13 10.99 10.01
CA TYR A 421 -2.00 10.14 9.68
C TYR A 421 -2.08 9.55 8.27
N LEU A 422 -3.21 8.96 7.89
CA LEU A 422 -3.37 8.39 6.55
C LEU A 422 -3.35 9.45 5.45
N THR A 423 -3.75 10.69 5.78
CA THR A 423 -3.64 11.85 4.89
C THR A 423 -2.18 12.25 4.70
N MET A 424 -1.38 12.30 5.78
CA MET A 424 0.05 12.58 5.69
C MET A 424 0.84 11.50 4.94
N LEU A 425 0.34 10.26 4.93
CA LEU A 425 0.87 9.19 4.08
C LEU A 425 0.41 9.26 2.63
N ASP A 426 -0.49 10.21 2.28
CA ASP A 426 -1.12 10.31 0.97
C ASP A 426 -1.83 9.00 0.58
N LEU A 427 -2.33 8.25 1.58
CA LEU A 427 -3.10 7.02 1.37
C LEU A 427 -4.58 7.34 1.17
N ILE A 428 -5.04 8.48 1.70
CA ILE A 428 -6.42 8.95 1.55
C ILE A 428 -6.45 10.39 1.04
N VAL A 429 -7.50 10.72 0.28
CA VAL A 429 -7.79 12.08 -0.20
C VAL A 429 -9.25 12.40 0.06
N GLU A 430 -9.52 13.62 0.54
CA GLU A 430 -10.89 14.10 0.73
C GLU A 430 -11.44 14.77 -0.53
N ILE A 431 -12.61 14.30 -0.95
CA ILE A 431 -13.37 14.85 -2.07
C ILE A 431 -14.67 15.43 -1.51
N LYS A 432 -14.94 16.70 -1.79
CA LYS A 432 -16.12 17.38 -1.23
C LYS A 432 -17.41 16.67 -1.68
N ARG A 433 -18.40 16.60 -0.78
CA ARG A 433 -19.79 16.31 -1.13
C ARG A 433 -20.62 17.55 -0.90
N ILE A 434 -21.35 17.99 -1.91
CA ILE A 434 -22.17 19.20 -1.82
C ILE A 434 -23.64 18.82 -1.86
N TYR A 435 -24.36 19.15 -0.79
CA TYR A 435 -25.80 18.99 -0.71
C TYR A 435 -26.53 20.23 -1.26
N LEU A 436 -27.34 20.02 -2.29
CA LEU A 436 -28.20 21.06 -2.88
C LEU A 436 -29.66 20.85 -2.46
N PRO A 437 -30.43 21.93 -2.20
CA PRO A 437 -30.08 23.35 -2.39
C PRO A 437 -29.49 24.05 -1.15
N VAL A 438 -29.45 23.37 0.00
CA VAL A 438 -29.24 23.99 1.34
C VAL A 438 -27.83 24.58 1.54
N GLY A 439 -26.85 24.18 0.71
CA GLY A 439 -25.47 24.68 0.78
C GLY A 439 -24.56 23.78 1.63
N ALA A 440 -23.26 23.86 1.36
CA ALA A 440 -22.22 22.96 1.85
C ALA A 440 -22.17 22.87 3.39
N GLY A 441 -22.53 21.72 3.94
CA GLY A 441 -21.84 21.26 5.14
C GLY A 441 -20.40 20.86 4.79
N ASP A 442 -19.52 20.79 5.79
CA ASP A 442 -18.17 20.23 5.65
C ASP A 442 -18.22 18.69 5.49
N ASP A 443 -19.04 18.19 4.55
CA ASP A 443 -19.11 16.77 4.24
C ASP A 443 -18.15 16.44 3.11
N SER A 444 -17.49 15.29 3.26
CA SER A 444 -16.49 14.81 2.33
C SER A 444 -16.60 13.29 2.18
N LYS A 445 -16.30 12.83 0.97
CA LYS A 445 -15.98 11.43 0.71
C LYS A 445 -14.48 11.28 0.90
N THR A 446 -14.06 10.39 1.78
CA THR A 446 -12.66 9.98 1.81
C THR A 446 -12.45 8.94 0.73
N VAL A 447 -11.42 9.08 -0.09
CA VAL A 447 -11.07 8.13 -1.15
C VAL A 447 -9.70 7.54 -0.88
N PHE A 448 -9.58 6.22 -0.94
CA PHE A 448 -8.29 5.54 -0.83
C PHE A 448 -7.52 5.59 -2.15
N VAL A 449 -6.26 6.00 -2.07
CA VAL A 449 -5.37 6.22 -3.23
C VAL A 449 -4.86 4.90 -3.82
N GLN A 450 -4.78 3.84 -3.02
CA GLN A 450 -4.34 2.51 -3.46
C GLN A 450 -5.55 1.58 -3.63
N PRO A 451 -6.11 1.43 -4.85
CA PRO A 451 -7.33 0.64 -5.05
C PRO A 451 -7.13 -0.84 -4.70
N GLY A 452 -5.94 -1.42 -4.93
CA GLY A 452 -5.72 -2.83 -4.67
C GLY A 452 -5.92 -3.25 -3.20
N ILE A 453 -5.64 -2.36 -2.23
CA ILE A 453 -5.94 -2.63 -0.80
C ILE A 453 -7.45 -2.84 -0.61
N ARG A 454 -8.26 -1.94 -1.17
CA ARG A 454 -9.72 -1.99 -1.03
C ARG A 454 -10.31 -3.19 -1.76
N TYR A 455 -9.79 -3.55 -2.93
CA TYR A 455 -10.24 -4.76 -3.63
C TYR A 455 -9.93 -6.02 -2.82
N ALA A 456 -8.71 -6.15 -2.28
CA ALA A 456 -8.32 -7.31 -1.47
C ALA A 456 -9.17 -7.48 -0.20
N ILE A 457 -9.58 -6.37 0.42
CA ILE A 457 -10.51 -6.37 1.55
C ILE A 457 -11.93 -6.73 1.10
N ALA A 458 -12.38 -6.24 -0.04
CA ALA A 458 -13.70 -6.55 -0.57
C ALA A 458 -13.85 -8.02 -1.00
N GLU A 459 -12.78 -8.65 -1.48
CA GLU A 459 -12.76 -10.06 -1.89
C GLU A 459 -13.08 -11.02 -0.73
N THR A 460 -12.83 -10.64 0.52
CA THR A 460 -13.18 -11.48 1.68
C THR A 460 -14.68 -11.75 1.78
N LEU A 461 -15.52 -10.85 1.25
CA LEU A 461 -16.97 -11.09 1.18
C LEU A 461 -17.29 -12.28 0.26
N VAL A 462 -16.59 -12.39 -0.87
CA VAL A 462 -16.75 -13.51 -1.82
C VAL A 462 -16.30 -14.81 -1.17
N ASP A 463 -15.14 -14.81 -0.53
CA ASP A 463 -14.64 -15.97 0.21
C ASP A 463 -15.60 -16.42 1.31
N SER A 464 -16.19 -15.46 2.03
CA SER A 464 -17.17 -15.71 3.08
C SER A 464 -18.46 -16.32 2.54
N LEU A 465 -19.01 -15.79 1.44
CA LEU A 465 -20.17 -16.35 0.76
C LEU A 465 -19.93 -17.79 0.30
N LEU A 466 -18.74 -18.09 -0.24
CA LEU A 466 -18.37 -19.44 -0.67
C LEU A 466 -18.28 -20.45 0.48
N GLN A 467 -18.06 -19.99 1.71
CA GLN A 467 -18.01 -20.84 2.90
C GLN A 467 -19.40 -21.05 3.53
N ASP A 468 -20.40 -20.26 3.14
CA ASP A 468 -21.76 -20.37 3.66
C ASP A 468 -22.46 -21.63 3.11
N GLN A 469 -23.08 -22.39 4.02
CA GLN A 469 -23.75 -23.64 3.66
C GLN A 469 -25.00 -23.39 2.83
N LYS A 470 -25.77 -22.35 3.19
CA LYS A 470 -27.04 -22.03 2.53
C LYS A 470 -26.80 -21.50 1.12
N PHE A 471 -25.76 -20.68 0.95
CA PHE A 471 -25.27 -20.29 -0.38
C PHE A 471 -24.80 -21.51 -1.19
N GLY A 472 -24.18 -22.50 -0.52
CA GLY A 472 -23.75 -23.76 -1.12
C GLY A 472 -24.87 -24.61 -1.72
N ASP A 473 -26.12 -24.45 -1.26
CA ASP A 473 -27.31 -25.14 -1.79
C ASP A 473 -27.74 -24.61 -3.17
N LEU A 474 -27.31 -23.40 -3.55
CA LEU A 474 -27.54 -22.85 -4.88
C LEU A 474 -26.76 -23.61 -5.96
N SER A 475 -27.29 -23.60 -7.18
CA SER A 475 -26.57 -24.17 -8.32
C SER A 475 -25.25 -23.45 -8.57
N VAL A 476 -24.30 -24.12 -9.23
CA VAL A 476 -23.00 -23.53 -9.57
C VAL A 476 -23.17 -22.28 -10.44
N GLU A 477 -24.15 -22.29 -11.35
CA GLU A 477 -24.48 -21.15 -12.22
C GLU A 477 -25.01 -19.96 -11.41
N GLU A 478 -25.95 -20.20 -10.48
CA GLU A 478 -26.47 -19.16 -9.60
C GLU A 478 -25.40 -18.56 -8.70
N ARG A 479 -24.56 -19.41 -8.08
CA ARG A 479 -23.45 -18.94 -7.25
C ARG A 479 -22.49 -18.08 -8.05
N SER A 480 -22.07 -18.55 -9.22
CA SER A 480 -21.14 -17.80 -10.08
C SER A 480 -21.69 -16.43 -10.46
N ARG A 481 -22.98 -16.37 -10.83
CA ARG A 481 -23.68 -15.12 -11.16
C ARG A 481 -23.74 -14.16 -9.97
N VAL A 482 -24.08 -14.66 -8.78
CA VAL A 482 -24.15 -13.83 -7.57
C VAL A 482 -22.78 -13.25 -7.23
N LEU A 483 -21.74 -14.07 -7.23
CA LEU A 483 -20.38 -13.63 -6.91
C LEU A 483 -19.88 -12.59 -7.93
N GLU A 484 -20.13 -12.79 -9.22
CA GLU A 484 -19.81 -11.82 -10.26
C GLU A 484 -20.54 -10.49 -10.02
N ARG A 485 -21.84 -10.55 -9.68
CA ARG A 485 -22.64 -9.35 -9.40
C ARG A 485 -22.20 -8.58 -8.16
N VAL A 486 -21.78 -9.29 -7.11
CA VAL A 486 -21.19 -8.72 -5.89
C VAL A 486 -19.91 -7.99 -6.25
N LEU A 487 -18.99 -8.65 -6.98
CA LEU A 487 -17.72 -8.06 -7.38
C LEU A 487 -17.90 -6.86 -8.31
N ASP A 488 -18.79 -6.93 -9.30
CA ASP A 488 -19.08 -5.82 -10.21
C ASP A 488 -19.67 -4.60 -9.48
N THR A 489 -20.51 -4.84 -8.46
CA THR A 489 -21.03 -3.77 -7.61
C THR A 489 -19.88 -3.04 -6.91
N ILE A 490 -18.97 -3.78 -6.30
CA ILE A 490 -17.82 -3.23 -5.57
C ILE A 490 -16.88 -2.49 -6.53
N LYS A 491 -16.53 -3.11 -7.66
CA LYS A 491 -15.72 -2.48 -8.72
C LYS A 491 -16.35 -1.20 -9.24
N GLY A 492 -17.68 -1.11 -9.29
CA GLY A 492 -18.41 0.10 -9.63
C GLY A 492 -18.08 1.29 -8.73
N TYR A 493 -18.20 1.11 -7.41
CA TYR A 493 -17.83 2.15 -6.44
C TYR A 493 -16.35 2.49 -6.49
N MET A 494 -15.49 1.50 -6.65
CA MET A 494 -14.05 1.74 -6.75
C MET A 494 -13.68 2.52 -8.02
N MET A 495 -14.33 2.23 -9.14
CA MET A 495 -14.12 2.95 -10.39
C MET A 495 -14.56 4.41 -10.29
N GLU A 496 -15.68 4.67 -9.61
CA GLU A 496 -16.15 6.03 -9.29
C GLU A 496 -15.09 6.79 -8.48
N ASP A 497 -14.56 6.17 -7.44
CA ASP A 497 -13.51 6.74 -6.59
C ASP A 497 -12.22 7.04 -7.35
N ILE A 498 -11.79 6.12 -8.21
CA ILE A 498 -10.61 6.31 -9.08
C ILE A 498 -10.83 7.51 -10.00
N VAL A 499 -11.96 7.57 -10.71
CA VAL A 499 -12.26 8.67 -11.65
C VAL A 499 -12.31 10.02 -10.93
N LEU A 500 -12.94 10.08 -9.76
CA LEU A 500 -13.00 11.28 -8.93
C LEU A 500 -11.60 11.72 -8.46
N LEU A 501 -10.82 10.77 -7.93
CA LEU A 501 -9.46 11.01 -7.43
C LEU A 501 -8.54 11.53 -8.53
N GLU A 502 -8.43 10.79 -9.65
CA GLU A 502 -7.51 11.16 -10.72
C GLU A 502 -7.92 12.49 -11.37
N THR A 503 -9.22 12.73 -11.56
CA THR A 503 -9.71 14.02 -12.09
C THR A 503 -9.39 15.18 -11.15
N LYS A 504 -9.55 14.99 -9.83
CA LYS A 504 -9.21 16.01 -8.83
C LYS A 504 -7.72 16.33 -8.82
N LEU A 505 -6.87 15.30 -8.85
CA LEU A 505 -5.42 15.47 -8.80
C LEU A 505 -4.86 16.07 -10.09
N ALA A 506 -5.41 15.71 -11.26
CA ALA A 506 -5.04 16.27 -12.55
C ALA A 506 -5.46 17.74 -12.70
N LYS A 507 -6.57 18.17 -12.07
CA LYS A 507 -7.14 19.52 -12.27
C LYS A 507 -7.08 20.38 -10.99
N PRO A 508 -5.89 20.78 -10.51
CA PRO A 508 -5.75 21.53 -9.25
C PRO A 508 -6.38 22.93 -9.27
N HIS A 509 -6.69 23.46 -10.47
CA HIS A 509 -7.34 24.76 -10.64
C HIS A 509 -8.87 24.68 -10.77
N MET A 510 -9.44 23.47 -10.79
CA MET A 510 -10.87 23.22 -10.84
C MET A 510 -11.35 22.64 -9.51
N GLU A 511 -12.64 22.80 -9.23
CA GLU A 511 -13.29 22.13 -8.11
C GLU A 511 -13.93 20.84 -8.58
N VAL A 512 -13.45 19.71 -8.08
CA VAL A 512 -14.00 18.37 -8.36
C VAL A 512 -14.68 17.83 -7.10
N PHE A 513 -15.98 17.51 -7.20
CA PHE A 513 -16.81 17.11 -6.06
C PHE A 513 -18.00 16.25 -6.48
N GLN A 514 -18.64 15.59 -5.51
CA GLN A 514 -19.92 14.90 -5.70
C GLN A 514 -21.08 15.82 -5.34
N SER A 515 -22.20 15.74 -6.07
CA SER A 515 -23.40 16.53 -5.77
C SER A 515 -24.53 15.62 -5.29
N GLN A 516 -25.07 15.93 -4.11
CA GLN A 516 -26.14 15.19 -3.47
C GLN A 516 -27.42 16.03 -3.43
N PHE A 517 -28.56 15.39 -3.65
CA PHE A 517 -29.87 16.04 -3.65
C PHE A 517 -30.86 15.28 -2.75
N ALA A 518 -32.03 15.86 -2.51
CA ALA A 518 -33.09 15.18 -1.74
C ALA A 518 -33.50 13.84 -2.37
N ALA A 519 -33.42 13.73 -3.70
CA ALA A 519 -33.63 12.49 -4.43
C ALA A 519 -32.65 12.42 -5.61
N GLY A 520 -31.67 11.54 -5.52
CA GLY A 520 -30.64 11.33 -6.54
C GLY A 520 -29.31 12.03 -6.22
N GLU A 521 -28.32 11.71 -7.02
CA GLU A 521 -26.96 12.22 -6.91
C GLU A 521 -26.37 12.42 -8.31
N ILE A 522 -25.34 13.24 -8.42
CA ILE A 522 -24.46 13.30 -9.59
C ILE A 522 -23.08 12.89 -9.11
N ASP A 523 -22.58 11.79 -9.67
CA ASP A 523 -21.36 11.10 -9.24
C ASP A 523 -20.13 12.03 -9.25
N MET A 524 -20.03 12.92 -10.24
CA MET A 524 -18.95 13.91 -10.31
C MET A 524 -19.39 15.21 -10.99
N VAL A 525 -19.00 16.33 -10.40
CA VAL A 525 -19.08 17.68 -10.97
C VAL A 525 -17.66 18.23 -11.06
N VAL A 526 -17.28 18.75 -12.23
CA VAL A 526 -16.03 19.48 -12.45
C VAL A 526 -16.39 20.94 -12.72
N HIS A 527 -16.14 21.81 -11.75
CA HIS A 527 -16.46 23.24 -11.78
C HIS A 527 -15.21 24.07 -12.03
N ASP A 528 -15.27 24.95 -13.04
CA ASP A 528 -14.28 25.97 -13.30
C ASP A 528 -14.75 27.31 -12.71
N PRO A 529 -14.24 27.71 -11.53
CA PRO A 529 -14.66 28.94 -10.87
C PRO A 529 -14.22 30.20 -11.63
N LYS A 530 -13.25 30.12 -12.55
CA LYS A 530 -12.81 31.27 -13.35
C LYS A 530 -13.77 31.60 -14.47
N ASN A 531 -14.25 30.56 -15.17
CA ASN A 531 -15.16 30.71 -16.30
C ASN A 531 -16.64 30.60 -15.92
N LEU A 532 -16.96 30.25 -14.66
CA LEU A 532 -18.32 30.00 -14.16
C LEU A 532 -19.05 28.98 -15.04
N THR A 533 -18.36 27.86 -15.28
CA THR A 533 -18.86 26.73 -16.07
C THR A 533 -18.62 25.45 -15.32
N CYS A 534 -19.47 24.45 -15.54
CA CYS A 534 -19.26 23.13 -14.99
C CYS A 534 -19.57 22.02 -16.01
N SER A 535 -18.98 20.85 -15.79
CA SER A 535 -19.36 19.62 -16.48
C SER A 535 -19.82 18.59 -15.45
N ILE A 536 -20.86 17.83 -15.79
CA ILE A 536 -21.47 16.83 -14.91
C ILE A 536 -21.34 15.43 -15.49
N TYR A 537 -21.09 14.46 -14.60
CA TYR A 537 -20.73 13.10 -14.99
C TYR A 537 -21.49 12.07 -14.14
N GLU A 538 -21.90 11.00 -14.79
CA GLU A 538 -22.30 9.72 -14.17
C GLU A 538 -21.21 8.68 -14.47
N ILE A 539 -20.86 7.85 -13.50
CA ILE A 539 -19.79 6.86 -13.62
C ILE A 539 -20.40 5.48 -13.45
N LYS A 540 -20.22 4.60 -14.44
CA LYS A 540 -20.91 3.32 -14.51
C LYS A 540 -19.97 2.22 -14.98
N HIS A 541 -19.75 1.20 -14.16
CA HIS A 541 -18.88 0.07 -14.50
C HIS A 541 -19.40 -0.82 -15.64
N SER A 542 -20.64 -0.62 -16.10
CA SER A 542 -21.19 -1.36 -17.24
C SER A 542 -20.45 -1.07 -18.56
N LYS A 543 -20.49 -2.03 -19.49
CA LYS A 543 -20.10 -1.85 -20.90
C LYS A 543 -21.28 -1.42 -21.78
N GLN A 544 -22.50 -1.50 -21.26
CA GLN A 544 -23.72 -1.24 -22.01
C GLN A 544 -24.19 0.20 -21.84
N VAL A 545 -24.81 0.72 -22.89
CA VAL A 545 -25.50 2.01 -22.90
C VAL A 545 -26.96 1.78 -22.57
N VAL A 546 -27.40 2.23 -21.39
CA VAL A 546 -28.81 2.14 -20.98
C VAL A 546 -29.30 3.49 -20.47
N SER A 547 -30.54 3.85 -20.86
CA SER A 547 -31.13 5.16 -20.55
C SER A 547 -31.15 5.53 -19.05
N GLN A 548 -31.20 4.52 -18.18
CA GLN A 548 -31.21 4.69 -16.73
C GLN A 548 -29.90 5.28 -16.19
N GLN A 549 -28.79 5.17 -16.91
CA GLN A 549 -27.48 5.62 -16.46
C GLN A 549 -27.34 7.15 -16.42
N TYR A 550 -28.16 7.89 -17.17
CA TYR A 550 -28.08 9.36 -17.27
C TYR A 550 -29.37 10.06 -16.84
N VAL A 551 -30.24 9.38 -16.09
CA VAL A 551 -31.54 9.95 -15.66
C VAL A 551 -31.33 11.24 -14.87
N HIS A 552 -30.34 11.29 -13.97
CA HIS A 552 -30.05 12.50 -13.22
C HIS A 552 -29.46 13.62 -14.09
N LEU A 553 -28.63 13.28 -15.09
CA LEU A 553 -28.09 14.25 -16.05
C LEU A 553 -29.17 14.87 -16.94
N LYS A 554 -30.30 14.20 -17.13
CA LYS A 554 -31.47 14.72 -17.85
C LYS A 554 -32.50 15.40 -16.95
N ASN A 555 -32.37 15.29 -15.63
CA ASN A 555 -33.31 15.92 -14.72
C ASN A 555 -33.09 17.44 -14.74
N GLU A 556 -34.02 18.17 -15.35
CA GLU A 556 -33.96 19.63 -15.50
C GLU A 556 -33.81 20.34 -14.15
N THR A 557 -34.55 19.91 -13.13
CA THR A 557 -34.47 20.50 -11.79
C THR A 557 -33.09 20.32 -11.15
N LEU A 558 -32.48 19.14 -11.27
CA LEU A 558 -31.12 18.91 -10.76
C LEU A 558 -30.09 19.75 -11.53
N CYS A 559 -30.23 19.82 -12.85
CA CYS A 559 -29.36 20.61 -13.70
C CYS A 559 -29.47 22.11 -13.37
N GLU A 560 -30.67 22.65 -13.22
CA GLU A 560 -30.91 24.04 -12.84
C GLU A 560 -30.29 24.39 -11.48
N MET A 561 -30.37 23.48 -10.50
CA MET A 561 -29.73 23.68 -9.19
C MET A 561 -28.20 23.73 -9.29
N VAL A 562 -27.61 22.85 -10.11
CA VAL A 562 -26.17 22.86 -10.39
C VAL A 562 -25.77 24.13 -11.12
N GLU A 563 -26.49 24.52 -12.17
CA GLU A 563 -26.21 25.72 -12.96
C GLU A 563 -26.33 27.00 -12.15
N HIS A 564 -27.35 27.09 -11.30
CA HIS A 564 -27.56 28.21 -10.40
C HIS A 564 -26.39 28.38 -9.42
N ARG A 565 -25.78 27.28 -8.96
CA ARG A 565 -24.73 27.32 -7.94
C ARG A 565 -23.31 27.40 -8.51
N PHE A 566 -23.04 26.71 -9.61
CA PHE A 566 -21.68 26.48 -10.14
C PHE A 566 -21.51 26.98 -11.58
N GLY A 567 -22.51 27.68 -12.11
CA GLY A 567 -22.47 28.23 -13.46
C GLY A 567 -22.83 27.23 -14.55
N LYS A 568 -22.81 27.69 -15.79
CA LYS A 568 -23.44 27.00 -16.94
C LYS A 568 -22.88 25.59 -17.14
N ILE A 569 -23.77 24.60 -17.34
CA ILE A 569 -23.34 23.24 -17.69
C ILE A 569 -22.84 23.25 -19.15
N THR A 570 -21.55 22.99 -19.34
CA THR A 570 -20.91 22.91 -20.65
C THR A 570 -20.91 21.52 -21.26
N GLY A 571 -21.12 20.48 -20.43
CA GLY A 571 -21.18 19.11 -20.92
C GLY A 571 -21.78 18.14 -19.91
N LYS A 572 -22.39 17.09 -20.45
CA LYS A 572 -23.03 16.00 -19.70
C LYS A 572 -22.50 14.67 -20.21
N TYR A 573 -21.94 13.87 -19.31
CA TYR A 573 -21.16 12.71 -19.70
C TYR A 573 -21.51 11.47 -18.87
N VAL A 574 -21.39 10.30 -19.48
CA VAL A 574 -21.35 9.02 -18.77
C VAL A 574 -19.97 8.41 -18.99
N ILE A 575 -19.20 8.18 -17.92
CA ILE A 575 -17.93 7.47 -17.98
C ILE A 575 -18.19 5.99 -17.70
N TYR A 576 -17.80 5.12 -18.64
CA TYR A 576 -18.13 3.70 -18.59
C TYR A 576 -17.10 2.81 -19.31
N ARG A 577 -17.31 1.49 -19.34
CA ARG A 577 -16.34 0.53 -19.90
C ARG A 577 -16.54 0.20 -21.39
N GLY A 578 -17.56 0.76 -22.05
CA GLY A 578 -17.84 0.50 -23.46
C GLY A 578 -17.12 1.44 -24.42
N GLU A 579 -17.43 1.29 -25.71
CA GLU A 579 -16.89 2.13 -26.79
C GLU A 579 -17.50 3.54 -26.80
N PRO A 580 -16.69 4.61 -26.95
CA PRO A 580 -17.21 5.98 -26.94
C PRO A 580 -18.39 6.18 -27.92
N THR A 581 -19.47 6.79 -27.43
CA THR A 581 -20.68 6.98 -28.23
C THR A 581 -21.50 8.17 -27.70
N THR A 582 -22.66 8.43 -28.31
CA THR A 582 -23.61 9.43 -27.84
C THR A 582 -24.98 8.79 -27.76
N SER A 583 -25.66 8.98 -26.64
CA SER A 583 -27.05 8.59 -26.47
C SER A 583 -27.81 9.80 -26.01
N ASP A 584 -28.86 10.19 -26.73
CA ASP A 584 -29.88 11.08 -26.17
C ASP A 584 -29.34 12.47 -25.75
N GLY A 585 -28.29 12.94 -26.45
CA GLY A 585 -27.59 14.20 -26.17
C GLY A 585 -26.52 14.10 -25.07
N ILE A 586 -26.32 12.91 -24.48
CA ILE A 586 -25.31 12.62 -23.45
C ILE A 586 -24.14 11.87 -24.09
N GLN A 587 -22.92 12.33 -23.80
CA GLN A 587 -21.70 11.73 -24.34
C GLN A 587 -21.22 10.60 -23.44
N TYR A 588 -20.98 9.43 -24.03
CA TYR A 588 -20.41 8.27 -23.35
C TYR A 588 -18.91 8.21 -23.61
N LEU A 589 -18.12 8.25 -22.54
CA LEU A 589 -16.67 8.25 -22.57
C LEU A 589 -16.14 6.91 -22.03
N ASN A 590 -15.23 6.28 -22.75
CA ASN A 590 -14.54 5.11 -22.22
C ASN A 590 -13.68 5.52 -21.02
N VAL A 591 -13.78 4.77 -19.90
CA VAL A 591 -13.08 5.08 -18.65
C VAL A 591 -11.56 5.01 -18.78
N GLU A 592 -11.05 4.04 -19.55
CA GLU A 592 -9.61 3.87 -19.73
C GLU A 592 -9.04 4.99 -20.60
N GLU A 593 -9.75 5.39 -21.65
CA GLU A 593 -9.37 6.55 -22.47
C GLU A 593 -9.44 7.86 -21.67
N TYR A 594 -10.50 8.03 -20.86
CA TYR A 594 -10.66 9.20 -19.99
C TYR A 594 -9.51 9.33 -19.00
N LEU A 595 -9.18 8.26 -18.27
CA LEU A 595 -8.09 8.25 -17.27
C LEU A 595 -6.70 8.41 -17.92
N LYS A 596 -6.53 7.97 -19.17
CA LYS A 596 -5.30 8.23 -19.94
C LYS A 596 -5.14 9.68 -20.37
N ALA A 597 -6.26 10.36 -20.65
CA ALA A 597 -6.27 11.71 -21.17
C ALA A 597 -6.39 12.80 -20.10
N VAL A 598 -6.72 12.43 -18.86
CA VAL A 598 -6.88 13.41 -17.77
C VAL A 598 -5.51 13.94 -17.35
N GLU A 599 -5.34 15.26 -17.46
CA GLU A 599 -4.10 16.00 -17.20
C GLU A 599 -4.34 17.30 -16.46
#